data_AF-A0A3A5LTZ2-F1
#
_entry.id   AF-A0A3A5LTZ2-F1
#
_cell.length_a   1.000
_cell.length_b   1.000
_cell.length_c   1.000
_cell.angle_alpha   90.00
_cell.angle_beta   90.00
_cell.angle_gamma   90.00
#
_symmetry.space_group_name_H-M   'P 1'
#
loop_
_entity.id
_entity.type
_entity.pdbx_description
1 polymer ?
#
loop_
_entity_poly.entity_id
_entity_poly.type
_entity_poly.pdbx_seq_one_letter_code
_entity_poly.pdbx_strand_id
1 'polypeptide(L)'
;MQKVLYWQEVLGDSDYLIQYRDVVSKLLNGDYKEADLEKLAGHNVYSVRVNHSDRLLFTTVTVNGKSCLLLLDVVLNHDYHKSRFLKPQVLRQFLEQNVPEALSKGELTFVKADSLPALWANPQSKEEEEPIEYQKATFYNQTFITLSDIQEKAV
;
A
#
# COMPACT_ATOMS: atom_id res chain seq x y z
N MET A 1 8.38 11.58 -15.96
CA MET A 1 7.02 11.44 -15.41
C MET A 1 7.07 10.62 -14.15
N GLN A 2 6.84 11.27 -13.01
CA GLN A 2 6.74 10.64 -11.69
C GLN A 2 5.34 10.06 -11.58
N LYS A 3 5.22 8.76 -11.29
CA LYS A 3 3.95 8.05 -11.17
C LYS A 3 3.66 7.88 -9.68
N VAL A 4 2.48 8.31 -9.24
CA VAL A 4 2.05 8.28 -7.84
C VAL A 4 1.15 7.06 -7.61
N LEU A 5 1.51 6.19 -6.66
CA LEU A 5 0.64 5.12 -6.16
C LEU A 5 -0.35 5.73 -5.17
N TYR A 6 -1.61 5.83 -5.57
CA TYR A 6 -2.64 6.35 -4.69
C TYR A 6 -3.43 5.19 -4.06
N TRP A 7 -3.32 5.05 -2.74
CA TRP A 7 -4.19 4.19 -1.93
C TRP A 7 -5.21 5.08 -1.21
N GLN A 8 -6.47 4.66 -1.23
CA GLN A 8 -7.54 5.41 -0.59
C GLN A 8 -7.54 5.16 0.92
N GLU A 9 -7.20 3.94 1.32
CA GLU A 9 -7.19 3.50 2.72
C GLU A 9 -5.97 2.62 3.00
N VAL A 10 -5.58 2.56 4.26
CA VAL A 10 -4.58 1.63 4.77
C VAL A 10 -5.28 0.64 5.69
N LEU A 11 -4.91 -0.62 5.56
CA LEU A 11 -5.43 -1.75 6.32
C LEU A 11 -4.27 -2.45 7.01
N GLY A 12 -4.43 -2.77 8.28
CA GLY A 12 -3.42 -3.47 9.05
C GLY A 12 -3.87 -3.72 10.48
N ASP A 13 -3.05 -4.49 11.18
CA ASP A 13 -3.13 -4.57 12.64
C ASP A 13 -2.85 -3.19 13.24
N SER A 14 -3.60 -2.81 14.26
CA SER A 14 -3.52 -1.46 14.85
C SER A 14 -2.14 -1.15 15.43
N ASP A 15 -1.48 -2.13 16.05
CA ASP A 15 -0.14 -1.94 16.63
C ASP A 15 0.90 -1.76 15.53
N TYR A 16 0.78 -2.51 14.43
CA TYR A 16 1.65 -2.36 13.26
C TYR A 16 1.47 -1.00 12.58
N LEU A 17 0.22 -0.53 12.45
CA LEU A 17 -0.08 0.78 11.88
C LEU A 17 0.51 1.91 12.73
N ILE A 18 0.46 1.78 14.05
CA ILE A 18 1.07 2.74 14.97
C ILE A 18 2.60 2.67 14.89
N GLN A 19 3.18 1.47 14.93
CA GLN A 19 4.61 1.26 14.95
C GLN A 19 5.31 1.71 13.67
N TYR A 20 4.71 1.44 12.50
CA TYR A 20 5.31 1.74 11.19
C TYR A 20 4.71 2.98 10.53
N ARG A 21 4.10 3.86 11.33
CA ARG A 21 3.39 5.05 10.85
C ARG A 21 4.21 5.92 9.89
N ASP A 22 5.49 6.15 10.17
CA ASP A 22 6.33 7.01 9.33
C ASP A 22 6.58 6.40 7.94
N VAL A 23 6.77 5.08 7.89
CA VAL A 23 6.95 4.33 6.65
C VAL A 23 5.67 4.35 5.82
N VAL A 24 4.51 4.12 6.45
CA VAL A 24 3.19 4.21 5.80
C VAL A 24 2.96 5.63 5.26
N SER A 25 3.37 6.65 5.99
CA SER A 25 3.19 8.05 5.58
C SER A 25 4.00 8.37 4.32
N LYS A 26 5.26 7.91 4.23
CA LYS A 26 6.08 8.04 3.01
C LYS A 26 5.43 7.36 1.79
N LEU A 27 4.80 6.21 1.99
CA LEU A 27 4.08 5.52 0.91
C LEU A 27 2.86 6.32 0.45
N LEU A 28 2.05 6.85 1.38
CA LEU A 28 0.87 7.63 1.03
C LEU A 28 1.20 8.97 0.36
N ASN A 29 2.33 9.57 0.73
CA ASN A 29 2.80 10.85 0.18
C ASN A 29 3.45 10.73 -1.21
N GLY A 30 3.71 9.52 -1.70
CA GLY A 30 4.40 9.36 -2.97
C GLY A 30 5.92 9.31 -2.90
N ASP A 31 6.49 9.26 -1.68
CA ASP A 31 7.93 9.31 -1.43
C ASP A 31 8.61 7.95 -1.65
N TYR A 32 8.23 7.21 -2.69
CA TYR A 32 8.64 5.81 -2.92
C TYR A 32 10.15 5.60 -3.03
N LYS A 33 10.85 6.59 -3.60
CA LYS A 33 12.30 6.55 -3.74
C LYS A 33 12.99 6.64 -2.38
N GLU A 34 12.51 7.53 -1.51
CA GLU A 34 13.04 7.67 -0.16
C GLU A 34 12.66 6.49 0.73
N ALA A 35 11.46 5.95 0.51
CA ALA A 35 10.97 4.75 1.18
C ALA A 35 11.69 3.47 0.69
N ASP A 36 12.47 3.55 -0.39
CA ASP A 36 13.15 2.40 -1.01
C ASP A 36 12.15 1.27 -1.29
N LEU A 37 11.08 1.63 -2.01
CA LEU A 37 9.98 0.75 -2.38
C LEU A 37 10.39 -0.18 -3.52
N GLU A 38 10.20 -1.48 -3.29
CA GLU A 38 10.49 -2.53 -4.26
C GLU A 38 9.33 -3.50 -4.38
N LYS A 39 9.08 -4.02 -5.60
CA LYS A 39 8.18 -5.15 -5.82
C LYS A 39 8.98 -6.44 -5.81
N LEU A 40 8.61 -7.39 -4.96
CA LEU A 40 9.30 -8.67 -4.88
C LEU A 40 8.96 -9.55 -6.10
N ALA A 41 9.99 -10.00 -6.81
CA ALA A 41 9.82 -10.80 -8.02
C ALA A 41 9.05 -12.10 -7.74
N GLY A 42 8.09 -12.44 -8.60
CA GLY A 42 7.27 -13.65 -8.45
C GLY A 42 6.17 -13.54 -7.38
N HIS A 43 6.03 -12.40 -6.71
CA HIS A 43 5.01 -12.16 -5.69
C HIS A 43 4.21 -10.90 -6.00
N ASN A 44 2.96 -10.86 -5.56
CA ASN A 44 2.21 -9.60 -5.49
C ASN A 44 2.42 -8.92 -4.12
N VAL A 45 3.68 -8.86 -3.70
CA VAL A 45 4.11 -8.31 -2.41
C VAL A 45 5.15 -7.23 -2.68
N TYR A 46 5.04 -6.15 -1.93
CA TYR A 46 5.95 -5.01 -1.97
C TYR A 46 6.74 -4.96 -0.66
N SER A 47 7.96 -4.46 -0.75
CA SER A 47 8.89 -4.27 0.35
C SER A 47 9.27 -2.80 0.42
N VAL A 48 9.24 -2.23 1.62
CA VAL A 48 9.65 -0.85 1.88
C VAL A 48 10.63 -0.82 3.04
N ARG A 49 11.58 0.10 3.02
CA ARG A 49 12.58 0.24 4.09
C ARG A 49 11.96 0.80 5.37
N VAL A 50 12.18 0.10 6.48
CA VAL A 50 11.90 0.62 7.82
C VAL A 50 13.14 1.31 8.37
N ASN A 51 14.27 0.60 8.34
CA ASN A 51 15.57 1.07 8.78
C ASN A 51 16.66 0.41 7.92
N HIS A 52 17.93 0.45 8.33
CA HIS A 52 19.03 -0.14 7.54
C HIS A 52 18.89 -1.66 7.32
N SER A 53 18.30 -2.41 8.26
CA SER A 53 18.24 -3.87 8.24
C SER A 53 16.84 -4.45 7.99
N ASP A 54 15.80 -3.69 8.27
CA ASP A 54 14.44 -4.20 8.35
C ASP A 54 13.56 -3.63 7.24
N ARG A 55 12.62 -4.48 6.79
CA ARG A 55 11.71 -4.19 5.68
C ARG A 55 10.28 -4.46 6.11
N LEU A 56 9.38 -3.55 5.75
CA LEU A 56 7.94 -3.75 5.93
C LEU A 56 7.38 -4.32 4.62
N LEU A 57 6.62 -5.41 4.74
CA LEU A 57 5.94 -6.03 3.63
C LEU A 57 4.49 -5.62 3.60
N PHE A 58 4.01 -5.30 2.41
CA PHE A 58 2.60 -4.99 2.18
C PHE A 58 2.14 -5.48 0.81
N THR A 59 0.83 -5.49 0.62
CA THR A 59 0.21 -5.72 -0.69
C THR A 59 -0.91 -4.72 -0.93
N THR A 60 -1.55 -4.81 -2.09
CA THR A 60 -2.71 -3.99 -2.44
C THR A 60 -3.92 -4.90 -2.60
N VAL A 61 -5.01 -4.54 -1.92
CA VAL A 61 -6.29 -5.25 -1.96
C VAL A 61 -7.40 -4.28 -2.30
N THR A 62 -8.51 -4.78 -2.83
CA THR A 62 -9.72 -3.97 -3.00
C THR A 62 -10.75 -4.40 -1.97
N VAL A 63 -11.16 -3.48 -1.10
CA VAL A 63 -12.18 -3.73 -0.08
C VAL A 63 -13.28 -2.69 -0.24
N ASN A 64 -14.54 -3.12 -0.32
CA ASN A 64 -15.69 -2.25 -0.53
C ASN A 64 -15.55 -1.29 -1.74
N GLY A 65 -14.89 -1.77 -2.81
CA GLY A 65 -14.64 -0.98 -4.01
C GLY A 65 -13.48 0.02 -3.91
N LYS A 66 -12.81 0.13 -2.76
CA LYS A 66 -11.67 1.02 -2.53
C LYS A 66 -10.34 0.27 -2.61
N SER A 67 -9.33 0.92 -3.18
CA SER A 67 -7.96 0.40 -3.18
C SER A 67 -7.31 0.63 -1.82
N CYS A 68 -6.87 -0.44 -1.16
CA CYS A 68 -6.28 -0.41 0.17
C CYS A 68 -4.84 -0.93 0.13
N LEU A 69 -3.95 -0.23 0.85
CA LEU A 69 -2.64 -0.75 1.23
C LEU A 69 -2.82 -1.69 2.42
N LEU A 70 -2.50 -2.98 2.26
CA LEU A 70 -2.59 -3.95 3.35
C LEU A 70 -1.21 -4.31 3.87
N LEU A 71 -0.92 -3.96 5.13
CA LEU A 71 0.27 -4.41 5.84
C LEU A 71 0.20 -5.92 6.06
N LEU A 72 1.31 -6.61 5.77
CA LEU A 72 1.40 -8.07 5.87
C LEU A 72 2.32 -8.50 6.99
N ASP A 73 3.56 -8.02 6.99
CA ASP A 73 4.62 -8.57 7.82
C ASP A 73 5.81 -7.61 7.92
N VAL A 74 6.70 -7.87 8.88
CA VAL A 74 7.99 -7.17 8.99
C VAL A 74 9.10 -8.20 8.88
N VAL A 75 9.97 -7.98 7.90
CA VAL A 75 11.18 -8.77 7.69
C VAL A 75 12.32 -8.11 8.44
N LEU A 76 12.75 -8.77 9.52
CA LEU A 76 13.91 -8.35 10.30
C LEU A 76 15.20 -8.85 9.65
N ASN A 77 16.24 -8.01 9.63
CA ASN A 77 17.56 -8.35 9.10
C ASN A 77 17.55 -8.91 7.66
N HIS A 78 16.65 -8.43 6.81
CA HIS A 78 16.42 -8.94 5.44
C HIS A 78 16.15 -10.46 5.36
N ASP A 79 15.69 -11.09 6.43
CA ASP A 79 15.40 -12.53 6.47
C ASP A 79 14.03 -12.86 5.84
N TYR A 80 13.92 -12.62 4.54
CA TYR A 80 12.69 -12.81 3.76
C TYR A 80 12.15 -14.24 3.87
N HIS A 81 13.01 -15.24 4.08
CA HIS A 81 12.61 -16.64 4.21
C HIS A 81 11.66 -16.91 5.39
N LYS A 82 11.69 -16.07 6.42
CA LYS A 82 10.79 -16.19 7.58
C LYS A 82 9.38 -15.68 7.30
N SER A 83 9.19 -14.82 6.30
CA SER A 83 7.85 -14.30 6.01
C SER A 83 7.02 -15.34 5.29
N ARG A 84 5.94 -15.77 5.96
CA ARG A 84 4.99 -16.74 5.40
C ARG A 84 4.26 -16.20 4.16
N PHE A 85 4.13 -14.88 4.04
CA PHE A 85 3.39 -14.22 2.95
C PHE A 85 4.16 -14.20 1.63
N LEU A 86 5.44 -14.57 1.64
CA LEU A 86 6.18 -14.83 0.40
C LEU A 86 5.86 -16.22 -0.18
N LYS A 87 5.05 -17.03 0.49
CA LYS A 87 4.49 -18.25 -0.12
C LYS A 87 3.18 -17.88 -0.82
N PRO A 88 3.07 -17.96 -2.17
CA PRO A 88 1.90 -17.47 -2.90
C PRO A 88 0.57 -18.08 -2.43
N GLN A 89 0.58 -19.36 -2.06
CA GLN A 89 -0.62 -20.05 -1.56
C GLN A 89 -1.08 -19.48 -0.20
N VAL A 90 -0.14 -19.19 0.70
CA VAL A 90 -0.43 -18.60 2.01
C VAL A 90 -0.97 -17.18 1.85
N LEU A 91 -0.33 -16.37 1.00
CA LEU A 91 -0.82 -15.03 0.70
C LEU A 91 -2.23 -15.07 0.13
N ARG A 92 -2.46 -15.90 -0.90
CA ARG A 92 -3.78 -16.03 -1.52
C ARG A 92 -4.85 -16.41 -0.49
N GLN A 93 -4.60 -17.45 0.31
CA GLN A 93 -5.54 -17.87 1.34
C GLN A 93 -5.80 -16.78 2.38
N PHE A 94 -4.74 -16.05 2.78
CA PHE A 94 -4.88 -14.92 3.70
C PHE A 94 -5.80 -13.85 3.12
N LEU A 95 -5.57 -13.44 1.88
CA LEU A 95 -6.37 -12.41 1.21
C LEU A 95 -7.83 -12.85 1.00
N GLU A 96 -8.07 -14.10 0.63
CA GLU A 96 -9.42 -14.60 0.32
C GLU A 96 -10.26 -14.91 1.57
N GLN A 97 -9.63 -15.39 2.65
CA GLN A 97 -10.35 -15.90 3.83
C GLN A 97 -10.13 -15.05 5.07
N ASN A 98 -8.89 -14.71 5.36
CA ASN A 98 -8.52 -14.11 6.64
C ASN A 98 -8.77 -12.59 6.64
N VAL A 99 -8.56 -11.90 5.52
CA VAL A 99 -8.83 -10.45 5.45
C VAL A 99 -10.32 -10.14 5.66
N PRO A 100 -11.28 -10.77 4.97
CA PRO A 100 -12.70 -10.54 5.24
C PRO A 100 -13.11 -10.91 6.67
N GLU A 101 -12.58 -12.01 7.20
CA GLU A 101 -12.87 -12.47 8.56
C GLU A 101 -12.31 -11.49 9.61
N ALA A 102 -11.05 -11.10 9.50
CA ALA A 102 -10.39 -10.17 10.40
C ALA A 102 -11.04 -8.78 10.37
N LEU A 103 -11.52 -8.33 9.20
CA LEU A 103 -12.35 -7.13 9.08
C LEU A 103 -13.68 -7.27 9.83
N SER A 104 -14.36 -8.41 9.69
CA SER A 104 -15.64 -8.64 10.38
C SER A 104 -15.49 -8.71 11.91
N LYS A 105 -14.31 -9.14 12.39
CA LYS A 105 -13.96 -9.21 13.82
C LYS A 105 -13.34 -7.92 14.36
N GLY A 106 -13.04 -6.94 13.50
CA GLY A 106 -12.37 -5.69 13.90
C GLY A 106 -10.87 -5.85 14.25
N GLU A 107 -10.26 -6.97 13.86
CA GLU A 107 -8.82 -7.24 14.07
C GLU A 107 -7.96 -6.43 13.08
N LEU A 108 -8.46 -6.21 11.87
CA LEU A 108 -7.87 -5.26 10.93
C LEU A 108 -8.67 -3.96 10.95
N THR A 109 -7.97 -2.84 11.07
CA THR A 109 -8.59 -1.53 11.11
C THR A 109 -8.31 -0.74 9.84
N PHE A 110 -9.34 -0.05 9.36
CA PHE A 110 -9.19 0.91 8.29
C PHE A 110 -8.67 2.22 8.86
N VAL A 111 -7.59 2.71 8.27
CA VAL A 111 -7.13 4.06 8.46
C VAL A 111 -7.23 4.76 7.11
N LYS A 112 -8.10 5.76 7.02
CA LYS A 112 -8.15 6.57 5.81
C LYS A 112 -6.83 7.32 5.66
N ALA A 113 -6.34 7.40 4.43
CA ALA A 113 -5.12 8.14 4.13
C ALA A 113 -5.22 9.62 4.57
N ASP A 114 -6.41 10.21 4.48
CA ASP A 114 -6.71 11.61 4.84
C ASP A 114 -6.88 11.86 6.36
N SER A 115 -7.05 10.82 7.16
CA SER A 115 -7.39 10.91 8.59
C SER A 115 -6.18 10.70 9.51
N LEU A 116 -4.99 10.53 8.93
CA LEU A 116 -3.73 10.44 9.67
C LEU A 116 -3.33 11.84 10.22
N PRO A 117 -2.85 11.99 11.47
CA PRO A 117 -2.64 13.31 12.13
C PRO A 117 -1.45 14.15 11.63
N ALA A 118 -1.60 15.49 11.63
CA ALA A 118 -0.71 16.67 11.40
C ALA A 118 0.74 16.53 10.91
N LEU A 119 1.43 15.48 11.34
CA LEU A 119 2.82 15.17 11.04
C LEU A 119 3.02 14.79 9.56
N TRP A 120 1.92 14.70 8.80
CA TRP A 120 1.81 14.62 7.36
C TRP A 120 2.01 16.00 6.72
N ALA A 121 3.24 16.46 6.52
CA ALA A 121 3.44 17.41 5.44
C ALA A 121 3.14 16.66 4.13
N ASN A 122 1.97 16.92 3.53
CA ASN A 122 1.73 16.63 2.13
C ASN A 122 2.84 17.36 1.32
N PRO A 123 3.62 16.69 0.45
CA PRO A 123 4.64 17.34 -0.36
C PRO A 123 4.10 18.41 -1.32
N GLN A 124 2.78 18.62 -1.41
CA GLN A 124 2.21 19.79 -2.10
C GLN A 124 2.46 21.15 -1.42
N SER A 125 3.29 21.24 -0.38
CA SER A 125 3.72 22.54 0.15
C SER A 125 4.96 23.12 -0.54
N LYS A 126 5.16 22.87 -1.84
CA LYS A 126 5.87 23.80 -2.73
C LYS A 126 5.17 23.92 -4.08
N GLU A 127 4.32 24.94 -4.10
CA GLU A 127 3.87 25.72 -5.26
C GLU A 127 2.79 25.10 -6.18
N GLU A 128 1.66 25.84 -6.19
CA GLU A 128 0.53 25.88 -7.14
C GLU A 128 -0.59 24.83 -7.00
N GLU A 129 -1.72 25.33 -6.50
CA GLU A 129 -3.04 24.67 -6.45
C GLU A 129 -3.58 24.47 -7.88
N GLU A 130 -3.47 23.26 -8.42
CA GLU A 130 -4.37 22.80 -9.48
C GLU A 130 -5.33 21.73 -8.93
N PRO A 131 -6.62 21.76 -9.31
CA PRO A 131 -7.64 20.87 -8.78
C PRO A 131 -7.32 19.41 -9.12
N ILE A 132 -7.09 18.60 -8.09
CA ILE A 132 -6.73 17.19 -8.22
C ILE A 132 -7.99 16.36 -8.54
N GLU A 133 -8.05 15.78 -9.74
CA GLU A 133 -9.08 14.82 -10.14
C GLU A 133 -8.54 13.38 -9.97
N TYR A 134 -9.25 12.55 -9.20
CA TYR A 134 -8.80 11.22 -8.77
C TYR A 134 -9.23 10.14 -9.78
N GLN A 135 -8.29 9.33 -10.31
CA GLN A 135 -8.58 8.21 -11.22
C GLN A 135 -7.92 6.88 -10.78
N LYS A 136 -8.57 5.75 -11.09
CA LYS A 136 -8.19 4.38 -10.68
C LYS A 136 -7.06 3.81 -11.54
N ALA A 137 -6.00 3.28 -10.92
CA ALA A 137 -4.81 2.78 -11.62
C ALA A 137 -4.84 1.25 -11.88
N THR A 138 -4.37 0.82 -13.07
CA THR A 138 -4.22 -0.61 -13.45
C THR A 138 -2.78 -0.94 -13.87
N PHE A 139 -2.25 -2.13 -13.52
CA PHE A 139 -0.84 -2.52 -13.74
C PHE A 139 -0.60 -3.23 -15.09
N TYR A 140 0.32 -2.72 -15.92
CA TYR A 140 0.76 -3.35 -17.18
C TYR A 140 2.25 -3.04 -17.52
N ASN A 141 3.06 -4.08 -17.75
CA ASN A 141 4.47 -3.97 -18.17
C ASN A 141 5.36 -3.09 -17.27
N GLN A 142 5.41 -3.41 -15.97
CA GLN A 142 6.17 -2.64 -14.96
C GLN A 142 5.77 -1.16 -14.91
N THR A 143 4.58 -0.84 -15.42
CA THR A 143 4.02 0.49 -15.56
C THR A 143 2.55 0.42 -15.19
N PHE A 144 2.05 1.32 -14.35
CA PHE A 144 0.60 1.47 -14.19
C PHE A 144 0.10 2.46 -15.25
N ILE A 145 -0.95 2.09 -15.98
CA ILE A 145 -1.64 2.91 -16.98
C ILE A 145 -2.93 3.44 -16.38
N THR A 146 -3.26 4.69 -16.70
CA THR A 146 -4.59 5.27 -16.52
C THR A 146 -5.43 4.90 -17.74
N LEU A 147 -6.68 4.49 -17.53
CA LEU A 147 -7.67 4.42 -18.60
C LEU A 147 -8.47 5.70 -18.56
N SER A 148 -8.73 6.31 -19.72
CA SER A 148 -9.63 7.45 -19.81
C SER A 148 -11.08 7.01 -19.63
N ASP A 149 -11.98 7.93 -19.27
CA ASP A 149 -13.43 7.66 -19.12
C ASP A 149 -14.08 6.99 -20.35
N ILE A 150 -13.49 7.20 -21.53
CA ILE A 150 -13.90 6.58 -22.79
C ILE A 150 -13.52 5.09 -22.82
N GLN A 151 -12.40 4.72 -22.20
CA GLN A 151 -11.90 3.34 -22.14
C GLN A 151 -12.57 2.52 -21.04
N GLU A 152 -13.00 3.13 -19.93
CA GLU A 152 -13.83 2.44 -18.92
C GLU A 152 -15.23 2.09 -19.43
N LYS A 153 -15.80 2.89 -20.35
CA LYS A 153 -17.13 2.67 -20.93
C LYS A 153 -17.17 1.70 -22.10
N ALA A 154 -16.01 1.20 -22.55
CA ALA A 154 -15.89 0.32 -23.71
C ALA A 154 -15.60 -1.16 -23.37
N VAL A 155 -15.71 -1.54 -22.08
CA VAL A 155 -15.63 -2.94 -21.60
C VAL A 155 -17.00 -3.47 -21.25
#